data_AF-A0A357NE06-F1
#
_entry.id   AF-A0A357NE06-F1
#
_cell.length_a   1.000
_cell.length_b   1.000
_cell.length_c   1.000
_cell.angle_alpha   90.00
_cell.angle_beta   90.00
_cell.angle_gamma   90.00
#
_symmetry.space_group_name_H-M   'P 1'
#
loop_
_entity.id
_entity.type
_entity.pdbx_description
1 polymer ?
#
loop_
_entity_poly.entity_id
_entity_poly.type
_entity_poly.pdbx_seq_one_letter_code
_entity_poly.pdbx_strand_id
1 'polypeptide(L)'
;MKIRFLLVLTLLLTFTLMPVYAQEEPATGNAPGGHDGNTSIHAKIDRFLKSVPRNHSFVVAPESKTDQDLLLDVRAAESFQQSPVREALNVPLTALHDHLQKLPGDQRILVVSDSLVDGAYAVFVLRLHGLDGWLLKSSAASGGCPMTHDQKKQH
;
A
#
# COMPACT_ATOMS: atom_id res chain seq x y z
N MET A 1 -17.66 -26.37 56.05
CA MET A 1 -16.34 -25.76 55.71
C MET A 1 -15.66 -26.38 54.48
N LYS A 2 -15.86 -27.65 54.12
CA LYS A 2 -15.18 -28.31 52.98
C LYS A 2 -15.54 -27.79 51.57
N ILE A 3 -16.81 -27.43 51.32
CA ILE A 3 -17.26 -26.95 49.99
C ILE A 3 -16.76 -25.53 49.64
N ARG A 4 -16.62 -24.65 50.63
CA ARG A 4 -16.04 -23.31 50.43
C ARG A 4 -14.54 -23.37 50.16
N PHE A 5 -13.85 -24.31 50.79
CA PHE A 5 -12.42 -24.57 50.54
C PHE A 5 -12.18 -25.18 49.15
N LEU A 6 -13.08 -26.07 48.71
CA LEU A 6 -13.00 -26.71 47.38
C LEU A 6 -13.21 -25.70 46.24
N LEU A 7 -14.13 -24.74 46.40
CA LEU A 7 -14.38 -23.69 45.40
C LEU A 7 -13.24 -22.67 45.30
N VAL A 8 -12.56 -22.36 46.41
CA VAL A 8 -11.39 -21.48 46.40
C VAL A 8 -10.18 -22.18 45.77
N LEU A 9 -10.04 -23.50 46.01
CA LEU A 9 -8.95 -24.29 45.43
C LEU A 9 -9.10 -24.47 43.91
N THR A 10 -10.32 -24.66 43.39
CA THR A 10 -10.56 -24.73 41.93
C THR A 10 -10.40 -23.39 41.22
N LEU A 11 -10.72 -22.28 41.90
CA LEU A 11 -10.47 -20.93 41.37
C LEU A 11 -8.96 -20.62 41.28
N LEU A 12 -8.16 -21.07 42.25
CA LEU A 12 -6.71 -20.93 42.23
C LEU A 12 -6.04 -21.82 41.17
N LEU A 13 -6.55 -23.02 40.93
CA LEU A 13 -5.98 -23.96 39.95
C LEU A 13 -6.24 -23.55 38.49
N THR A 14 -7.29 -22.76 38.23
CA THR A 14 -7.60 -22.26 36.87
C THR A 14 -6.84 -20.99 36.52
N PHE A 15 -6.36 -20.23 37.51
CA PHE A 15 -5.58 -19.02 37.27
C PHE A 15 -4.13 -19.32 36.83
N THR A 16 -3.60 -20.52 37.11
CA THR A 16 -2.22 -20.90 36.76
C THR A 16 -2.06 -21.53 35.37
N LEU A 17 -3.16 -21.77 34.64
CA LEU A 17 -3.16 -22.38 33.31
C LEU A 17 -3.41 -21.40 32.16
N MET A 18 -3.43 -20.09 32.42
CA MET A 18 -3.31 -19.13 31.32
C MET A 18 -1.91 -19.33 30.70
N PRO A 19 -1.79 -19.71 29.41
CA PRO A 19 -0.51 -19.61 28.75
C PRO A 19 -0.09 -18.14 28.90
N VAL A 20 1.12 -17.91 29.38
CA VAL A 20 1.80 -16.65 29.13
C VAL A 20 1.75 -16.48 27.63
N TYR A 21 0.81 -15.67 27.14
CA TYR A 21 0.94 -15.11 25.82
C TYR A 21 2.31 -14.47 25.86
N ALA A 22 3.24 -15.04 25.08
CA ALA A 22 4.49 -14.38 24.80
C ALA A 22 4.09 -12.97 24.37
N GLN A 23 4.36 -12.01 25.25
CA GLN A 23 4.32 -10.62 24.91
C GLN A 23 5.39 -10.54 23.83
N GLU A 24 4.96 -10.54 22.58
CA GLU A 24 5.84 -10.27 21.46
C GLU A 24 6.42 -8.91 21.80
N GLU A 25 7.69 -8.93 22.21
CA GLU A 25 8.43 -7.71 22.47
C GLU A 25 8.16 -6.80 21.28
N PRO A 26 7.78 -5.52 21.51
CA PRO A 26 7.62 -4.62 20.39
C PRO A 26 8.93 -4.71 19.62
N ALA A 27 8.86 -5.25 18.41
CA ALA A 27 10.01 -5.34 17.55
C ALA A 27 10.47 -3.89 17.39
N THR A 28 11.48 -3.52 18.16
CA THR A 28 12.25 -2.29 18.00
C THR A 28 13.16 -2.50 16.79
N GLY A 29 12.57 -2.99 15.69
CA GLY A 29 13.08 -2.85 14.36
C GLY A 29 12.83 -1.41 13.98
N ASN A 30 13.78 -0.54 14.34
CA ASN A 30 13.95 0.73 13.65
C ASN A 30 14.29 0.39 12.21
N ALA A 31 13.26 0.14 11.39
CA ALA A 31 13.38 0.27 9.95
C ALA A 31 13.86 1.70 9.70
N PRO A 32 14.98 1.93 8.99
CA PRO A 32 15.43 3.28 8.64
C PRO A 32 14.51 3.85 7.55
N GLY A 33 13.25 4.10 7.90
CA GLY A 33 12.33 4.92 7.12
C GLY A 33 12.76 6.37 7.25
N GLY A 34 13.22 6.95 6.14
CA GLY A 34 13.87 8.24 6.07
C GLY A 34 13.19 9.38 6.85
N HIS A 35 14.06 10.11 7.54
CA HIS A 35 13.85 11.24 8.44
C HIS A 35 13.10 12.44 7.82
N ASP A 36 11.93 12.75 8.40
CA ASP A 36 11.50 14.12 8.70
C ASP A 36 11.02 14.17 10.16
N GLY A 37 11.94 14.05 11.11
CA GLY A 37 11.66 14.02 12.56
C GLY A 37 11.00 15.27 13.16
N ASN A 38 10.41 16.14 12.33
CA ASN A 38 9.72 17.36 12.74
C ASN A 38 8.28 17.47 12.19
N THR A 39 7.82 16.55 11.35
CA THR A 39 6.43 16.54 10.85
C THR A 39 5.63 15.48 11.60
N SER A 40 4.61 15.90 12.36
CA SER A 40 3.69 14.95 12.99
C SER A 40 3.06 14.02 11.95
N ILE A 41 2.87 12.74 12.28
CA ILE A 41 2.14 11.77 11.45
C ILE A 41 0.78 12.32 10.98
N HIS A 42 0.12 13.13 11.82
CA HIS A 42 -1.12 13.82 11.47
C HIS A 42 -0.95 14.76 10.27
N ALA A 43 0.14 15.51 10.18
CA ALA A 43 0.38 16.42 9.06
C ALA A 43 0.65 15.68 7.74
N LYS A 44 1.27 14.49 7.77
CA LYS A 44 1.40 13.64 6.57
C LYS A 44 0.04 13.10 6.12
N ILE A 45 -0.77 12.61 7.05
CA ILE A 45 -2.13 12.14 6.78
C ILE A 45 -2.99 13.27 6.22
N ASP A 46 -2.96 14.46 6.84
CA ASP A 46 -3.72 15.62 6.38
C ASP A 46 -3.32 16.03 4.96
N ARG A 47 -2.02 16.00 4.64
CA ARG A 47 -1.52 16.26 3.28
C ARG A 47 -2.04 15.22 2.29
N PHE A 48 -1.97 13.94 2.65
CA PHE A 48 -2.50 12.86 1.82
C PHE A 48 -4.00 13.04 1.56
N LEU A 49 -4.80 13.26 2.59
CA LEU A 49 -6.25 13.46 2.48
C LEU A 49 -6.60 14.69 1.64
N LYS A 50 -5.86 15.80 1.77
CA LYS A 50 -6.01 16.99 0.92
C LYS A 50 -5.62 16.76 -0.54
N SER A 51 -4.75 15.79 -0.81
CA SER A 51 -4.33 15.44 -2.17
C SER A 51 -5.34 14.59 -2.94
N VAL A 52 -6.37 14.06 -2.26
CA VAL A 52 -7.41 13.24 -2.88
C VAL A 52 -8.24 14.10 -3.84
N PRO A 53 -8.33 13.75 -5.14
CA PRO A 53 -9.15 14.48 -6.10
C PRO A 53 -10.64 14.43 -5.74
N ARG A 54 -11.43 15.41 -6.19
CA ARG A 54 -12.88 15.48 -5.88
C ARG A 54 -13.68 14.27 -6.35
N ASN A 55 -13.23 13.59 -7.40
CA ASN A 55 -13.85 12.36 -7.89
C ASN A 55 -13.37 11.10 -7.14
N HIS A 56 -12.54 11.26 -6.09
CA HIS A 56 -11.98 10.20 -5.27
C HIS A 56 -11.21 9.12 -6.06
N SER A 57 -10.67 9.49 -7.21
CA SER A 57 -9.94 8.58 -8.09
C SER A 57 -8.52 9.10 -8.33
N PHE A 58 -7.55 8.21 -8.15
CA PHE A 58 -6.16 8.43 -8.57
C PHE A 58 -5.83 7.73 -9.89
N VAL A 59 -6.84 7.23 -10.60
CA VAL A 59 -6.66 6.52 -11.87
C VAL A 59 -6.75 7.51 -13.02
N VAL A 60 -5.75 7.48 -13.90
CA VAL A 60 -5.70 8.32 -15.11
C VAL A 60 -5.59 7.46 -16.37
N ALA A 61 -6.08 7.97 -17.48
CA ALA A 61 -6.01 7.27 -18.76
C ALA A 61 -4.60 7.38 -19.39
N PRO A 62 -4.12 6.38 -20.15
CA PRO A 62 -2.81 6.40 -20.80
C PRO A 62 -2.53 7.64 -21.64
N GLU A 63 -3.54 8.13 -22.36
CA GLU A 63 -3.50 9.32 -23.20
C GLU A 63 -3.28 10.63 -22.42
N SER A 64 -3.39 10.61 -21.09
CA SER A 64 -3.10 11.77 -20.26
C SER A 64 -1.61 12.00 -20.03
N LYS A 65 -0.74 11.04 -20.38
CA LYS A 65 0.72 11.17 -20.24
C LYS A 65 1.26 12.28 -21.15
N THR A 66 2.25 12.99 -20.63
CA THR A 66 3.07 14.02 -21.27
C THR A 66 4.55 13.68 -21.11
N ASP A 67 5.43 14.42 -21.79
CA ASP A 67 6.88 14.23 -21.71
C ASP A 67 7.48 14.67 -20.35
N GLN A 68 6.71 15.42 -19.55
CA GLN A 68 7.13 15.88 -18.22
C GLN A 68 6.84 14.85 -17.11
N ASP A 69 6.11 13.78 -17.44
CA ASP A 69 5.74 12.75 -16.46
C ASP A 69 6.78 11.65 -16.37
N LEU A 70 7.10 11.27 -15.13
CA LEU A 70 7.84 10.06 -14.85
C LEU A 70 6.91 8.85 -14.95
N LEU A 71 7.26 7.88 -15.78
CA LEU A 71 6.60 6.57 -15.80
C LEU A 71 7.34 5.64 -14.83
N LEU A 72 6.67 5.20 -13.77
CA LEU A 72 7.21 4.35 -12.73
C LEU A 72 6.58 2.96 -12.83
N ASP A 73 7.36 1.97 -13.27
CA ASP A 73 6.90 0.59 -13.34
C ASP A 73 7.22 -0.13 -12.03
N VAL A 74 6.19 -0.48 -11.26
CA VAL A 74 6.34 -1.12 -9.94
C VAL A 74 6.24 -2.64 -9.99
N ARG A 75 6.18 -3.24 -11.19
CA ARG A 75 6.17 -4.69 -11.38
C ARG A 75 7.52 -5.28 -10.96
N ALA A 76 7.51 -6.59 -10.72
CA ALA A 76 8.71 -7.36 -10.51
C ALA A 76 9.70 -7.15 -11.68
N ALA A 77 11.00 -7.20 -11.39
CA ALA A 77 12.04 -6.95 -12.37
C ALA A 77 11.97 -7.94 -13.54
N GLU A 78 11.56 -9.17 -13.28
CA GLU A 78 11.36 -10.23 -14.26
C GLU A 78 10.23 -9.88 -15.24
N SER A 79 9.07 -9.44 -14.73
CA SER A 79 7.94 -8.97 -15.56
C SER A 79 8.35 -7.78 -16.43
N PHE A 80 9.13 -6.86 -15.87
CA PHE A 80 9.64 -5.71 -16.62
C PHE A 80 10.63 -6.13 -17.71
N GLN A 81 11.54 -7.06 -17.45
CA GLN A 81 12.49 -7.55 -18.44
C GLN A 81 11.80 -8.32 -19.58
N GLN A 82 10.76 -9.09 -19.28
CA GLN A 82 9.98 -9.82 -20.26
C GLN A 82 9.17 -8.89 -21.18
N SER A 83 8.60 -7.82 -20.63
CA SER A 83 7.85 -6.83 -21.38
C SER A 83 8.13 -5.41 -20.84
N PRO A 84 9.23 -4.78 -21.29
CA PRO A 84 9.62 -3.47 -20.80
C PRO A 84 8.64 -2.41 -21.25
N VAL A 85 8.23 -1.55 -20.31
CA VAL A 85 7.48 -0.35 -20.65
C VAL A 85 8.48 0.72 -21.05
N ARG A 86 8.34 1.22 -22.27
CA ARG A 86 9.28 2.21 -22.82
C ARG A 86 9.34 3.45 -21.93
N GLU A 87 10.55 3.96 -21.68
CA GLU A 87 10.81 5.16 -20.87
C GLU A 87 10.44 5.02 -19.38
N ALA A 88 9.99 3.84 -18.95
CA ALA A 88 9.68 3.62 -17.55
C ALA A 88 10.93 3.34 -16.73
N LEU A 89 10.97 3.95 -15.55
CA LEU A 89 11.87 3.57 -14.48
C LEU A 89 11.24 2.37 -13.76
N ASN A 90 11.89 1.21 -13.79
CA ASN A 90 11.42 0.06 -13.00
C ASN A 90 11.96 0.14 -11.57
N VAL A 91 11.04 0.22 -10.61
CA VAL A 91 11.30 0.11 -9.17
C VAL A 91 10.29 -0.89 -8.62
N PRO A 92 10.66 -2.18 -8.49
CA PRO A 92 9.76 -3.19 -7.97
C PRO A 92 9.11 -2.74 -6.66
N LEU A 93 7.83 -3.06 -6.47
CA LEU A 93 7.06 -2.56 -5.34
C LEU A 93 7.73 -2.83 -3.97
N THR A 94 8.38 -3.99 -3.84
CA THR A 94 9.13 -4.39 -2.64
C THR A 94 10.32 -3.49 -2.32
N ALA A 95 10.86 -2.79 -3.33
CA ALA A 95 11.97 -1.86 -3.20
C ALA A 95 11.54 -0.39 -3.25
N LEU A 96 10.23 -0.10 -3.43
CA LEU A 96 9.73 1.26 -3.64
C LEU A 96 10.10 2.19 -2.48
N HIS A 97 9.94 1.74 -1.24
CA HIS A 97 10.19 2.55 -0.04
C HIS A 97 11.63 3.09 -0.01
N ASP A 98 12.61 2.25 -0.33
CA ASP A 98 14.04 2.60 -0.32
C ASP A 98 14.43 3.55 -1.46
N HIS A 99 13.55 3.72 -2.45
CA HIS A 99 13.78 4.55 -3.63
C HIS A 99 13.02 5.88 -3.59
N LEU A 100 12.15 6.11 -2.61
CA LEU A 100 11.30 7.31 -2.55
C LEU A 100 12.09 8.62 -2.60
N GLN A 101 13.23 8.69 -1.91
CA GLN A 101 14.07 9.90 -1.90
C GLN A 101 14.77 10.19 -3.24
N LYS A 102 14.83 9.21 -4.14
CA LYS A 102 15.42 9.34 -5.48
C LYS A 102 14.39 9.75 -6.53
N LEU A 103 13.10 9.69 -6.20
CA LEU A 103 12.03 10.06 -7.13
C LEU A 103 11.89 11.59 -7.19
N PRO A 104 11.52 12.16 -8.36
CA PRO A 104 11.34 13.59 -8.53
C PRO A 104 10.15 14.09 -7.72
N GLY A 105 10.35 15.14 -6.94
CA GLY A 105 9.28 15.76 -6.12
C GLY A 105 8.47 16.82 -6.87
N ASP A 106 8.89 17.20 -8.07
CA ASP A 106 8.33 18.28 -8.90
C ASP A 106 7.64 17.75 -10.17
N GLN A 107 7.61 16.43 -10.36
CA GLN A 107 6.98 15.78 -11.51
C GLN A 107 5.80 14.92 -11.07
N ARG A 108 4.83 14.80 -11.97
CA ARG A 108 3.76 13.82 -11.84
C ARG A 108 4.34 12.42 -12.13
N ILE A 109 4.03 11.47 -11.26
CA ILE A 109 4.50 10.08 -11.35
C ILE A 109 3.32 9.18 -11.77
N LEU A 110 3.43 8.56 -12.94
CA LEU A 110 2.45 7.62 -13.47
C LEU A 110 2.89 6.19 -13.17
N VAL A 111 2.16 5.51 -12.28
CA VAL A 111 2.44 4.15 -11.83
C VAL A 111 1.89 3.13 -12.83
N VAL A 112 2.74 2.21 -13.26
CA VAL A 112 2.37 1.03 -14.05
C VAL A 112 2.50 -0.21 -13.16
N SER A 113 1.47 -1.07 -13.17
CA SER A 113 1.41 -2.31 -12.41
C SER A 113 0.57 -3.35 -13.16
N ASP A 114 0.78 -4.63 -12.84
CA ASP A 114 -0.07 -5.75 -13.28
C ASP A 114 -1.38 -5.83 -12.48
N SER A 115 -1.39 -5.27 -11.26
CA SER A 115 -2.50 -5.32 -10.31
C SER A 115 -2.97 -3.91 -9.93
N LEU A 116 -4.28 -3.70 -9.92
CA LEU A 116 -4.88 -2.45 -9.41
C LEU A 116 -4.59 -2.26 -7.92
N VAL A 117 -4.50 -3.33 -7.15
CA VAL A 117 -4.22 -3.27 -5.71
C VAL A 117 -2.79 -2.79 -5.48
N ASP A 118 -1.82 -3.40 -6.15
CA ASP A 118 -0.40 -3.05 -6.01
C ASP A 118 -0.11 -1.64 -6.53
N GLY A 119 -0.74 -1.29 -7.66
CA GLY A 119 -0.66 0.05 -8.22
C GLY A 119 -1.27 1.11 -7.30
N ALA A 120 -2.44 0.83 -6.70
CA ALA A 120 -3.06 1.74 -5.73
C ALA A 120 -2.23 1.87 -4.44
N TYR A 121 -1.63 0.79 -3.97
CA TYR A 121 -0.72 0.83 -2.82
C TYR A 121 0.52 1.67 -3.11
N ALA A 122 1.14 1.52 -4.28
CA ALA A 122 2.25 2.36 -4.70
C ALA A 122 1.86 3.86 -4.73
N VAL A 123 0.71 4.20 -5.30
CA VAL A 123 0.19 5.58 -5.30
C VAL A 123 -0.02 6.11 -3.88
N PHE A 124 -0.55 5.30 -2.96
CA PHE A 124 -0.70 5.67 -1.56
C PHE A 124 0.66 5.99 -0.92
N VAL A 125 1.66 5.12 -1.09
CA VAL A 125 3.02 5.34 -0.57
C VAL A 125 3.61 6.63 -1.13
N LEU A 126 3.53 6.86 -2.44
CA LEU A 126 4.03 8.09 -3.09
C LEU A 126 3.40 9.34 -2.46
N ARG A 127 2.06 9.39 -2.38
CA ARG A 127 1.32 10.57 -1.87
C ARG A 127 1.50 10.80 -0.39
N LEU A 128 1.63 9.74 0.42
CA LEU A 128 1.96 9.86 1.84
C LEU A 128 3.33 10.54 2.04
N HIS A 129 4.25 10.33 1.10
CA HIS A 129 5.56 10.98 1.05
C HIS A 129 5.55 12.34 0.31
N GLY A 130 4.39 12.84 -0.10
CA GLY A 130 4.24 14.14 -0.76
C GLY A 130 4.54 14.15 -2.25
N LEU A 131 4.69 12.99 -2.88
CA LEU A 131 4.89 12.86 -4.33
C LEU A 131 3.55 12.81 -5.07
N ASP A 132 3.46 13.41 -6.25
CA ASP A 132 2.23 13.43 -7.06
C ASP A 132 2.05 12.14 -7.88
N GLY A 133 1.71 11.05 -7.18
CA GLY A 133 1.51 9.72 -7.78
C GLY A 133 0.11 9.50 -8.35
N TRP A 134 0.01 8.87 -9.51
CA TRP A 134 -1.25 8.49 -10.16
C TRP A 134 -1.15 7.08 -10.73
N LEU A 135 -2.23 6.30 -10.67
CA LEU A 135 -2.28 4.97 -11.27
C LEU A 135 -2.64 5.11 -12.75
N LEU A 136 -1.73 4.71 -13.64
CA LEU A 136 -2.04 4.65 -15.06
C LEU A 136 -3.00 3.48 -15.30
N LYS A 137 -4.14 3.75 -15.94
CA LYS A 137 -5.10 2.70 -16.28
C LYS A 137 -4.47 1.76 -17.31
N SER A 138 -3.85 0.69 -16.83
CA SER A 138 -3.33 -0.36 -17.68
C SER A 138 -4.49 -1.07 -18.40
N SER A 139 -4.36 -1.25 -19.71
CA SER A 139 -5.24 -2.15 -20.47
C SER A 139 -4.99 -3.62 -20.12
N ALA A 140 -3.83 -3.98 -19.54
CA ALA A 140 -3.55 -5.32 -19.04
C ALA A 140 -4.20 -5.61 -17.68
N ALA A 141 -4.58 -4.56 -16.94
CA ALA A 141 -5.44 -4.68 -15.75
C ALA A 141 -6.95 -4.82 -16.11
N SER A 142 -7.27 -5.16 -17.37
CA SER A 142 -8.61 -5.62 -17.75
C SER A 142 -8.86 -7.09 -17.41
N GLY A 143 -7.90 -7.79 -16.77
CA GLY A 143 -8.22 -8.94 -15.93
C GLY A 143 -9.04 -8.46 -14.74
N GLY A 144 -10.30 -8.08 -15.00
CA GLY A 144 -11.21 -7.60 -13.98
C GLY A 144 -11.30 -8.61 -12.85
N CYS A 145 -11.61 -8.14 -11.64
CA CYS A 145 -12.25 -9.02 -10.68
C CYS A 145 -13.36 -9.77 -11.44
N PRO A 146 -13.36 -11.11 -11.48
CA PRO A 146 -14.44 -11.86 -12.07
C PRO A 146 -15.62 -11.77 -11.11
N MET A 147 -16.24 -10.59 -11.04
CA MET A 147 -17.62 -10.48 -10.63
C MET A 147 -18.41 -10.70 -11.91
N THR A 148 -18.63 -11.97 -12.22
CA THR A 148 -19.60 -12.43 -13.21
C THR A 148 -20.94 -11.75 -12.92
N HIS A 149 -21.19 -10.61 -13.56
CA HIS A 149 -22.55 -10.11 -13.71
C HIS A 149 -23.03 -10.56 -15.09
N ASP A 150 -23.66 -11.72 -15.04
CA ASP A 150 -24.60 -12.21 -16.02
C ASP A 150 -25.80 -11.24 -16.06
N GLN A 151 -25.61 -10.04 -16.65
CA GLN A 151 -26.71 -9.20 -17.09
C GLN A 151 -26.99 -9.53 -18.55
N LYS A 152 -27.55 -10.72 -18.74
CA LYS A 152 -28.26 -11.07 -19.95
C LYS A 152 -29.35 -10.01 -20.17
N LYS A 153 -29.22 -9.30 -21.29
CA LYS A 153 -30.23 -8.41 -21.87
C LYS A 153 -31.63 -9.02 -21.69
N GLN A 154 -32.51 -8.31 -20.99
CA GLN A 154 -33.94 -8.45 -21.19
C GLN A 154 -34.40 -7.22 -21.97
N HIS A 155 -34.83 -7.50 -23.20
CA HIS A 155 -35.72 -6.64 -23.97
C HIS A 155 -37.08 -6.54 -23.28
#